data_AF-A0A8J1U455-F1
#
_entry.id   AF-A0A8J1U455-F1
#
_cell.length_a   1.000
_cell.length_b   1.000
_cell.length_c   1.000
_cell.angle_alpha   90.00
_cell.angle_beta   90.00
_cell.angle_gamma   90.00
#
_symmetry.space_group_name_H-M   'P 1'
#
loop_
_entity.id
_entity.type
_entity.pdbx_description
1 polymer ?
#
loop_
_entity_poly.entity_id
_entity_poly.type
_entity_poly.pdbx_seq_one_letter_code
_entity_poly.pdbx_strand_id
1 'polypeptide(L)'
;MIDGGKGYLKRGITCSSFTSVSINPPIISFCMKIPSRMHNLLQETKQFAVHVLNQNQVKYGLHFSKPVQDDINQFHLVPHELTPQGIPVICGAAGVLHCMAHSVHNVGDHAVWYGSVTQTNVHQSDIHPLLYFKRSFRSVGDEAFMNAFEERTLPFEDWTHEAHLRMAWNYIMKYGEQAEPYIKNGIQRYNEQNKHLISTGYHETVTKFYIHMVTYAINISSNPDITFEEFLTEHPYLTDRNLLFEYYTKECISSKHAANEFMEPDIQQLP
;
A
#
# COMPACT_ATOMS: atom_id res chain seq x y z
N MET A 1 33.61 17.39 5.86
CA MET A 1 33.58 18.84 6.17
C MET A 1 34.08 19.62 4.96
N ILE A 2 33.21 20.43 4.37
CA ILE A 2 33.59 21.63 3.63
C ILE A 2 32.86 22.74 4.38
N ASP A 3 33.63 23.47 5.19
CA ASP A 3 33.21 24.70 5.86
C ASP A 3 33.28 25.83 4.83
N GLY A 4 32.25 26.67 4.82
CA GLY A 4 32.04 27.68 3.79
C GLY A 4 30.63 28.26 3.78
N GLY A 5 30.02 28.52 4.95
CA GLY A 5 28.97 29.53 5.14
C GLY A 5 27.65 29.43 4.36
N LYS A 6 27.49 28.51 3.41
CA LYS A 6 26.24 28.20 2.72
C LYS A 6 25.96 26.72 2.96
N GLY A 7 25.38 26.41 4.13
CA GLY A 7 24.75 25.11 4.31
C GLY A 7 23.70 24.98 3.21
N TYR A 8 23.91 24.07 2.24
CA TYR A 8 22.92 23.83 1.21
C TYR A 8 21.58 23.55 1.89
N LEU A 9 20.52 24.25 1.45
CA LEU A 9 19.17 23.93 1.90
C LEU A 9 18.90 22.48 1.54
N LYS A 10 18.67 21.64 2.55
CA LYS A 10 18.31 20.24 2.39
C LYS A 10 16.99 20.19 1.63
N ARG A 11 16.97 19.51 0.50
CA ARG A 11 15.77 19.37 -0.34
C ARG A 11 15.46 17.91 -0.56
N GLY A 12 14.19 17.62 -0.77
CA GLY A 12 13.68 16.33 -1.18
C GLY A 12 12.60 16.53 -2.25
N ILE A 13 12.45 15.53 -3.12
CA ILE A 13 11.36 15.47 -4.08
C ILE A 13 10.74 14.07 -4.06
N THR A 14 9.44 14.00 -4.21
CA THR A 14 8.76 12.73 -4.51
C THR A 14 8.88 12.48 -6.01
N CYS A 15 9.38 11.29 -6.37
CA CYS A 15 9.56 10.88 -7.76
C CYS A 15 9.02 9.47 -7.95
N SER A 16 8.09 9.30 -8.90
CA SER A 16 7.50 8.00 -9.27
C SER A 16 8.15 7.36 -10.49
N SER A 17 9.03 8.08 -11.21
CA SER A 17 9.69 7.57 -12.42
C SER A 17 10.99 6.81 -12.13
N PHE A 18 11.19 6.36 -10.89
CA PHE A 18 12.40 5.64 -10.50
C PHE A 18 12.44 4.26 -11.18
N THR A 19 13.61 3.85 -11.67
CA THR A 19 13.82 2.50 -12.18
C THR A 19 15.26 2.04 -12.03
N SER A 20 15.47 0.73 -11.90
CA SER A 20 16.80 0.11 -12.03
C SER A 20 17.21 0.07 -13.50
N VAL A 21 18.51 0.27 -13.77
CA VAL A 21 19.06 0.35 -15.15
C VAL A 21 20.12 -0.72 -15.38
N SER A 22 21.03 -0.92 -14.44
CA SER A 22 22.14 -1.88 -14.57
C SER A 22 22.48 -2.46 -13.22
N ILE A 23 22.92 -3.73 -13.21
CA ILE A 23 23.44 -4.40 -12.00
C ILE A 23 24.97 -4.29 -11.89
N ASN A 24 25.69 -4.24 -13.01
CA ASN A 24 27.15 -4.15 -13.04
C ASN A 24 27.65 -3.16 -14.11
N PRO A 25 28.02 -1.92 -13.74
CA PRO A 25 27.92 -1.36 -12.39
C PRO A 25 26.44 -1.14 -11.97
N PRO A 26 26.15 -1.07 -10.66
CA PRO A 26 24.78 -0.86 -10.17
C PRO A 26 24.33 0.59 -10.46
N ILE A 27 23.40 0.75 -11.40
CA ILE A 27 22.90 2.06 -11.85
C ILE A 27 21.38 2.08 -11.75
N ILE A 28 20.85 3.18 -11.21
CA ILE A 28 19.42 3.53 -11.22
C ILE A 28 19.18 4.76 -12.09
N SER A 29 17.92 5.03 -12.44
CA SER A 29 17.51 6.29 -13.05
C SER A 29 16.23 6.85 -12.47
N PHE A 30 16.05 8.16 -12.66
CA PHE A 30 14.82 8.88 -12.39
C PHE A 30 14.73 10.14 -13.26
N CYS A 31 13.54 10.65 -13.49
CA CYS A 31 13.27 11.83 -14.30
C CYS A 31 12.96 13.00 -13.37
N MET A 32 13.47 14.18 -13.72
CA MET A 32 13.21 15.40 -12.98
C MET A 32 12.82 16.52 -13.91
N LYS A 33 11.72 17.19 -13.63
CA LYS A 33 11.32 18.39 -14.37
C LYS A 33 12.42 19.45 -14.32
N ILE A 34 12.63 20.14 -15.44
CA ILE A 34 13.53 21.30 -15.52
C ILE A 34 12.75 22.54 -16.03
N PRO A 35 13.09 23.76 -15.56
CA PRO A 35 14.04 24.04 -14.49
C PRO A 35 13.52 23.58 -13.12
N SER A 36 14.43 23.11 -12.25
CA SER A 36 14.10 22.66 -10.89
C SER A 36 15.22 23.02 -9.93
N ARG A 37 14.84 23.45 -8.72
CA ARG A 37 15.80 23.74 -7.64
C ARG A 37 16.52 22.47 -7.17
N MET A 38 15.83 21.34 -7.18
CA MET A 38 16.47 20.05 -6.90
C MET A 38 17.48 19.71 -7.99
N HIS A 39 17.15 19.98 -9.27
CA HIS A 39 18.07 19.71 -10.38
C HIS A 39 19.37 20.49 -10.19
N ASN A 40 19.28 21.79 -9.89
CA ASN A 40 20.45 22.63 -9.66
C ASN A 40 21.27 22.14 -8.45
N LEU A 41 20.61 21.79 -7.34
CA LEU A 41 21.28 21.27 -6.16
C LEU A 41 22.03 19.97 -6.45
N LEU A 42 21.43 19.03 -7.19
CA LEU A 42 22.07 17.76 -7.54
C LEU A 42 23.26 17.94 -8.51
N GLN A 43 23.22 18.94 -9.40
CA GLN A 43 24.36 19.27 -10.26
C GLN A 43 25.59 19.71 -9.43
N GLU A 44 25.33 20.43 -8.34
CA GLU A 44 26.37 20.92 -7.42
C GLU A 44 26.87 19.81 -6.48
N THR A 45 25.96 19.08 -5.82
CA THR A 45 26.34 18.10 -4.79
C THR A 45 26.79 16.75 -5.35
N LYS A 46 26.23 16.32 -6.49
CA LYS A 46 26.50 15.03 -7.16
C LYS A 46 26.30 13.78 -6.28
N GLN A 47 25.73 13.93 -5.10
CA GLN A 47 25.45 12.84 -4.16
C GLN A 47 24.02 12.99 -3.65
N PHE A 48 23.31 11.87 -3.55
CA PHE A 48 21.92 11.84 -3.12
C PHE A 48 21.53 10.48 -2.58
N ALA A 49 20.42 10.45 -1.83
CA ALA A 49 19.79 9.22 -1.35
C ALA A 49 18.41 9.05 -2.00
N VAL A 50 18.13 7.86 -2.51
CA VAL A 50 16.80 7.47 -2.98
C VAL A 50 16.13 6.65 -1.88
N HIS A 51 14.93 7.07 -1.48
CA HIS A 51 14.17 6.42 -0.42
C HIS A 51 12.99 5.65 -1.02
N VAL A 52 12.94 4.35 -0.77
CA VAL A 52 11.72 3.56 -0.95
C VAL A 52 10.89 3.75 0.31
N LEU A 53 9.80 4.52 0.22
CA LEU A 53 8.95 4.81 1.37
C LEU A 53 8.15 3.56 1.76
N ASN A 54 7.83 3.44 3.05
CA ASN A 54 6.91 2.42 3.54
C ASN A 54 5.46 2.93 3.56
N GLN A 55 4.49 2.03 3.72
CA GLN A 55 3.06 2.35 3.73
C GLN A 55 2.61 3.43 4.72
N ASN A 56 3.26 3.53 5.89
CA ASN A 56 2.94 4.51 6.93
C ASN A 56 3.55 5.90 6.65
N GLN A 57 4.29 6.04 5.54
CA GLN A 57 5.00 7.25 5.15
C GLN A 57 4.33 8.03 4.01
N VAL A 58 3.03 7.80 3.74
CA VAL A 58 2.22 8.60 2.79
C VAL A 58 2.41 10.11 3.01
N LYS A 59 2.43 10.54 4.28
CA LYS A 59 2.63 11.94 4.65
C LYS A 59 3.95 12.52 4.12
N TYR A 60 5.02 11.73 4.05
CA TYR A 60 6.31 12.19 3.51
C TYR A 60 6.28 12.23 1.98
N GLY A 61 5.67 11.24 1.33
CA GLY A 61 5.45 11.26 -0.11
C GLY A 61 4.62 12.46 -0.57
N LEU A 62 3.58 12.84 0.17
CA LEU A 62 2.82 14.07 -0.08
C LEU A 62 3.64 15.33 0.21
N HIS A 63 4.36 15.36 1.33
CA HIS A 63 5.17 16.51 1.74
C HIS A 63 6.22 16.90 0.69
N PHE A 64 6.99 15.93 0.17
CA PHE A 64 8.02 16.18 -0.84
C PHE A 64 7.48 16.28 -2.28
N SER A 65 6.17 16.07 -2.51
CA SER A 65 5.53 16.31 -3.82
C SER A 65 5.12 17.77 -4.02
N LYS A 66 4.96 18.53 -2.93
CA LYS A 66 4.50 19.93 -2.97
C LYS A 66 5.65 20.86 -3.34
N PRO A 67 5.43 21.87 -4.22
CA PRO A 67 6.38 22.95 -4.40
C PRO A 67 6.54 23.74 -3.09
N VAL A 68 7.77 24.06 -2.71
CA VAL A 68 8.10 24.78 -1.46
C VAL A 68 8.86 26.06 -1.76
N GLN A 69 8.74 27.14 -0.97
CA GLN A 69 9.53 28.38 -1.15
C GLN A 69 11.03 28.20 -0.79
N ASP A 70 11.87 29.21 -1.01
CA ASP A 70 13.34 29.07 -0.98
C ASP A 70 13.95 28.91 0.41
N ASP A 71 13.25 29.35 1.46
CA ASP A 71 13.70 29.46 2.85
C ASP A 71 13.22 28.30 3.75
N ILE A 72 12.24 27.51 3.30
CA ILE A 72 11.68 26.43 4.10
C ILE A 72 12.58 25.20 4.06
N ASN A 73 13.11 24.82 5.22
CA ASN A 73 13.76 23.53 5.43
C ASN A 73 12.73 22.39 5.36
N GLN A 74 12.63 21.72 4.21
CA GLN A 74 11.69 20.61 3.99
C GLN A 74 11.86 19.47 5.02
N PHE A 75 13.05 19.30 5.60
CA PHE A 75 13.32 18.22 6.54
C PHE A 75 13.07 18.60 8.01
N HIS A 76 12.61 19.81 8.32
CA HIS A 76 12.40 20.25 9.71
C HIS A 76 11.42 19.37 10.50
N LEU A 77 10.36 18.86 9.84
CA LEU A 77 9.32 18.02 10.46
C LEU A 77 9.38 16.56 9.99
N VAL A 78 10.45 16.15 9.32
CA VAL A 78 10.64 14.79 8.83
C VAL A 78 11.73 14.15 9.67
N PRO A 79 11.46 13.10 10.47
CA PRO A 79 12.49 12.37 11.18
C PRO A 79 13.54 11.83 10.20
N HIS A 80 14.79 12.30 10.35
CA HIS A 80 15.89 11.93 9.48
C HIS A 80 17.21 11.94 10.23
N GLU A 81 18.13 11.11 9.75
CA GLU A 81 19.54 11.14 10.13
C GLU A 81 20.37 11.80 9.02
N LEU A 82 21.59 12.22 9.35
CA LEU A 82 22.53 12.76 8.37
C LEU A 82 23.67 11.77 8.17
N THR A 83 23.97 11.50 6.90
CA THR A 83 25.23 10.84 6.53
C THR A 83 26.43 11.74 6.91
N PRO A 84 27.66 11.18 6.97
CA PRO A 84 28.88 11.99 7.16
C PRO A 84 29.05 13.10 6.12
N GLN A 85 28.43 12.97 4.94
CA GLN A 85 28.42 13.93 3.85
C GLN A 85 27.29 14.97 3.97
N GLY A 86 26.43 14.87 5.00
CA GLY A 86 25.34 15.81 5.26
C GLY A 86 24.05 15.55 4.48
N ILE A 87 23.94 14.39 3.81
CA ILE A 87 22.73 13.98 3.07
C ILE A 87 21.68 13.47 4.07
N PRO A 88 20.43 13.96 4.01
CA PRO A 88 19.35 13.48 4.89
C PRO A 88 18.84 12.10 4.48
N VAL A 89 18.69 11.22 5.46
CA VAL A 89 18.16 9.86 5.33
C VAL A 89 16.89 9.74 6.17
N ILE A 90 15.74 9.52 5.53
CA ILE A 90 14.44 9.43 6.21
C ILE A 90 14.38 8.16 7.07
N CYS A 91 14.10 8.33 8.37
CA CYS A 91 13.98 7.22 9.30
C CYS A 91 12.81 6.29 8.95
N GLY A 92 13.06 4.99 8.97
CA GLY A 92 12.05 3.94 8.75
C GLY A 92 11.64 3.75 7.29
N ALA A 93 12.31 4.35 6.31
CA ALA A 93 12.08 4.01 4.90
C ALA A 93 12.25 2.49 4.67
N ALA A 94 11.44 1.89 3.78
CA ALA A 94 11.54 0.45 3.47
C ALA A 94 12.93 0.08 2.90
N GLY A 95 13.53 1.02 2.16
CA GLY A 95 14.92 0.92 1.75
C GLY A 95 15.50 2.27 1.36
N VAL A 96 16.83 2.38 1.41
CA VAL A 96 17.58 3.58 1.03
C VAL A 96 18.74 3.18 0.12
N LEU A 97 18.85 3.85 -1.03
CA LEU A 97 19.96 3.70 -1.96
C LEU A 97 20.81 4.99 -1.90
N HIS A 98 22.05 4.89 -1.45
CA HIS A 98 23.02 5.99 -1.52
C HIS A 98 23.65 5.99 -2.90
N CYS A 99 23.61 7.15 -3.56
CA CYS A 99 23.97 7.26 -4.96
C CYS A 99 24.94 8.41 -5.20
N MET A 100 25.82 8.21 -6.19
CA MET A 100 26.59 9.27 -6.83
C MET A 100 26.04 9.52 -8.23
N ALA A 101 25.99 10.78 -8.66
CA ALA A 101 25.58 11.12 -10.01
C ALA A 101 26.52 10.47 -11.05
N HIS A 102 25.94 9.71 -11.97
CA HIS A 102 26.63 9.01 -13.04
C HIS A 102 26.58 9.82 -14.34
N SER A 103 25.39 10.15 -14.82
CA SER A 103 25.16 11.00 -15.99
C SER A 103 23.78 11.65 -15.92
N VAL A 104 23.58 12.70 -16.72
CA VAL A 104 22.31 13.42 -16.82
C VAL A 104 22.04 13.75 -18.29
N HIS A 105 20.82 13.46 -18.75
CA HIS A 105 20.41 13.71 -20.13
C HIS A 105 19.12 14.51 -20.17
N ASN A 106 19.13 15.67 -20.83
CA ASN A 106 17.92 16.47 -21.01
C ASN A 106 17.03 15.84 -22.08
N VAL A 107 15.75 15.65 -21.76
CA VAL A 107 14.71 15.07 -22.62
C VAL A 107 13.45 15.91 -22.47
N GLY A 108 13.19 16.78 -23.45
CA GLY A 108 12.04 17.70 -23.42
C GLY A 108 12.10 18.67 -22.23
N ASP A 109 11.05 18.68 -21.41
CA ASP A 109 10.93 19.49 -20.19
C ASP A 109 11.46 18.78 -18.94
N HIS A 110 12.14 17.64 -19.10
CA HIS A 110 12.75 16.87 -18.02
C HIS A 110 14.24 16.61 -18.26
N ALA A 111 14.94 16.22 -17.20
CA ALA A 111 16.26 15.61 -17.25
C ALA A 111 16.18 14.20 -16.65
N VAL A 112 16.70 13.21 -17.37
CA VAL A 112 16.91 11.85 -16.89
C VAL A 112 18.24 11.81 -16.16
N TRP A 113 18.19 11.53 -14.86
CA TRP A 113 19.36 11.33 -14.02
C TRP A 113 19.67 9.85 -13.93
N TYR A 114 20.96 9.52 -14.05
CA TYR A 114 21.51 8.20 -13.75
C TYR A 114 22.37 8.31 -12.50
N GLY A 115 22.19 7.38 -11.56
CA GLY A 115 22.92 7.33 -10.30
C GLY A 115 23.63 6.00 -10.12
N SER A 116 24.92 6.02 -9.82
CA SER A 116 25.66 4.83 -9.38
C SER A 116 25.35 4.57 -7.91
N VAL A 117 24.83 3.39 -7.59
CA VAL A 117 24.54 2.99 -6.20
C VAL A 117 25.84 2.61 -5.51
N THR A 118 26.17 3.28 -4.42
CA THR A 118 27.40 3.05 -3.65
C THR A 118 27.15 2.26 -2.36
N GLN A 119 25.94 2.36 -1.81
CA GLN A 119 25.53 1.65 -0.59
C GLN A 119 24.01 1.50 -0.55
N THR A 120 23.53 0.44 0.10
CA THR A 120 22.11 0.23 0.36
C THR A 120 21.86 0.03 1.86
N ASN A 121 20.79 0.62 2.38
CA ASN A 121 20.21 0.25 3.67
C ASN A 121 18.86 -0.42 3.39
N VAL A 122 18.72 -1.68 3.79
CA VAL A 122 17.46 -2.42 3.66
C VAL A 122 17.09 -2.92 5.05
N HIS A 123 15.86 -2.69 5.48
CA HIS A 123 15.36 -3.26 6.72
C HIS A 123 15.05 -4.75 6.50
N GLN A 124 15.45 -5.60 7.45
CA GLN A 124 15.23 -7.06 7.37
C GLN A 124 13.85 -7.51 7.88
N SER A 125 13.03 -6.60 8.41
CA SER A 125 11.69 -6.86 8.96
C SER A 125 10.57 -6.55 7.96
N ASP A 126 9.34 -6.97 8.27
CA ASP A 126 8.08 -6.76 7.53
C ASP A 126 7.73 -5.27 7.31
N ILE A 127 8.50 -4.58 6.46
CA ILE A 127 8.24 -3.20 6.05
C ILE A 127 7.73 -3.21 4.62
N HIS A 128 6.42 -3.04 4.47
CA HIS A 128 5.77 -3.01 3.16
C HIS A 128 6.01 -1.66 2.45
N PRO A 129 6.46 -1.68 1.19
CA PRO A 129 6.70 -0.46 0.43
C PRO A 129 5.39 0.26 0.08
N LEU A 130 5.46 1.57 -0.06
CA LEU A 130 4.35 2.41 -0.48
C LEU A 130 4.19 2.35 -2.01
N LEU A 131 3.00 1.98 -2.48
CA LEU A 131 2.64 1.99 -3.89
C LEU A 131 2.03 3.34 -4.30
N TYR A 132 2.35 3.81 -5.49
CA TYR A 132 1.67 4.94 -6.11
C TYR A 132 1.04 4.49 -7.44
N PHE A 133 -0.30 4.42 -7.49
CA PHE A 133 -1.05 3.95 -8.64
C PHE A 133 -2.33 4.77 -8.83
N LYS A 134 -2.71 5.04 -10.08
CA LYS A 134 -3.87 5.90 -10.43
C LYS A 134 -3.91 7.22 -9.66
N ARG A 135 -2.75 7.86 -9.51
CA ARG A 135 -2.55 9.13 -8.78
C ARG A 135 -2.87 9.09 -7.28
N SER A 136 -3.01 7.90 -6.69
CA SER A 136 -3.23 7.71 -5.26
C SER A 136 -2.14 6.83 -4.63
N PHE A 137 -1.88 7.06 -3.34
CA PHE A 137 -0.99 6.23 -2.54
C PHE A 137 -1.75 5.00 -2.04
N ARG A 138 -1.11 3.84 -2.10
CA ARG A 138 -1.67 2.53 -1.74
C ARG A 138 -0.64 1.73 -0.95
N SER A 139 -1.13 0.77 -0.21
CA SER A 139 -0.36 -0.23 0.49
C SER A 139 -0.06 -1.45 -0.40
N VAL A 140 1.05 -2.14 -0.14
CA VAL A 140 1.37 -3.43 -0.81
C VAL A 140 1.28 -4.54 0.22
N GLY A 141 0.64 -5.64 -0.12
CA GLY A 141 0.56 -6.83 0.73
C GLY A 141 -0.62 -6.85 1.69
N ASP A 142 -0.87 -8.03 2.25
CA ASP A 142 -2.04 -8.33 3.07
C ASP A 142 -2.00 -7.68 4.46
N GLU A 143 -0.85 -7.69 5.13
CA GLU A 143 -0.69 -7.06 6.45
C GLU A 143 -1.00 -5.57 6.40
N ALA A 144 -0.55 -4.90 5.33
CA ALA A 144 -0.79 -3.50 5.07
C ALA A 144 -2.28 -3.16 4.93
N PHE A 145 -2.98 -4.00 4.16
CA PHE A 145 -4.41 -3.92 3.97
C PHE A 145 -5.16 -4.18 5.29
N MET A 146 -4.78 -5.22 6.03
CA MET A 146 -5.40 -5.57 7.31
C MET A 146 -5.20 -4.48 8.37
N ASN A 147 -4.00 -3.91 8.49
CA ASN A 147 -3.75 -2.78 9.40
C ASN A 147 -4.65 -1.58 9.05
N ALA A 148 -4.74 -1.22 7.76
CA ALA A 148 -5.58 -0.11 7.32
C ALA A 148 -7.08 -0.37 7.60
N PHE A 149 -7.53 -1.61 7.45
CA PHE A 149 -8.89 -2.03 7.78
C PHE A 149 -9.15 -1.98 9.30
N GLU A 150 -8.28 -2.59 10.11
CA GLU A 150 -8.42 -2.68 11.58
C GLU A 150 -8.33 -1.31 12.26
N GLU A 151 -7.47 -0.43 11.76
CA GLU A 151 -7.35 0.96 12.21
C GLU A 151 -8.44 1.88 11.63
N ARG A 152 -9.23 1.40 10.68
CA ARG A 152 -10.27 2.15 9.95
C ARG A 152 -9.73 3.36 9.19
N THR A 153 -8.54 3.19 8.61
CA THR A 153 -7.87 4.17 7.75
C THR A 153 -7.92 3.79 6.27
N LEU A 154 -8.37 2.58 5.92
CA LEU A 154 -8.64 2.17 4.54
C LEU A 154 -9.68 3.10 3.89
N PRO A 155 -9.40 3.71 2.72
CA PRO A 155 -10.38 4.53 2.00
C PRO A 155 -11.65 3.75 1.65
N PHE A 156 -12.82 4.37 1.82
CA PHE A 156 -14.10 3.68 1.58
C PHE A 156 -14.27 3.20 0.13
N GLU A 157 -13.70 3.91 -0.84
CA GLU A 157 -13.67 3.49 -2.25
C GLU A 157 -12.87 2.20 -2.51
N ASP A 158 -11.95 1.86 -1.61
CA ASP A 158 -11.17 0.63 -1.65
C ASP A 158 -11.86 -0.51 -0.86
N TRP A 159 -12.95 -0.24 -0.12
CA TRP A 159 -13.76 -1.24 0.59
C TRP A 159 -14.74 -1.98 -0.35
N THR A 160 -14.16 -2.64 -1.35
CA THR A 160 -14.87 -3.37 -2.42
C THR A 160 -15.23 -4.80 -2.02
N HIS A 161 -15.97 -5.53 -2.87
CA HIS A 161 -16.22 -6.98 -2.67
C HIS A 161 -14.92 -7.78 -2.52
N GLU A 162 -13.93 -7.50 -3.37
CA GLU A 162 -12.60 -8.11 -3.29
C GLU A 162 -11.92 -7.81 -1.94
N ALA A 163 -12.05 -6.60 -1.42
CA ALA A 163 -11.55 -6.26 -0.09
C ALA A 163 -12.24 -7.03 1.04
N HIS A 164 -13.55 -7.30 0.93
CA HIS A 164 -14.24 -8.16 1.90
C HIS A 164 -13.68 -9.59 1.87
N LEU A 165 -13.47 -10.15 0.67
CA LEU A 165 -12.85 -11.47 0.50
C LEU A 165 -11.42 -11.49 1.06
N ARG A 166 -10.62 -10.46 0.78
CA ARG A 166 -9.24 -10.31 1.27
C ARG A 166 -9.19 -10.30 2.79
N MET A 167 -10.08 -9.53 3.42
CA MET A 167 -10.18 -9.44 4.87
C MET A 167 -10.61 -10.77 5.50
N ALA A 168 -11.63 -11.43 4.92
CA ALA A 168 -12.09 -12.74 5.39
C ALA A 168 -10.98 -13.79 5.26
N TRP A 169 -10.33 -13.87 4.10
CA TRP A 169 -9.22 -14.78 3.84
C TRP A 169 -8.09 -14.58 4.85
N ASN A 170 -7.65 -13.35 5.08
CA ASN A 170 -6.60 -13.04 6.06
C ASN A 170 -6.95 -13.48 7.49
N TYR A 171 -8.19 -13.21 7.94
CA TYR A 171 -8.61 -13.67 9.25
C TYR A 171 -8.73 -15.18 9.35
N ILE A 172 -9.21 -15.87 8.31
CA ILE A 172 -9.32 -17.33 8.29
C ILE A 172 -7.93 -17.97 8.27
N MET A 173 -7.00 -17.46 7.45
CA MET A 173 -5.62 -17.95 7.42
C MET A 173 -4.92 -17.77 8.79
N LYS A 174 -5.25 -16.70 9.53
CA LYS A 174 -4.64 -16.39 10.83
C LYS A 174 -5.26 -17.12 12.01
N TYR A 175 -6.59 -17.25 12.03
CA TYR A 175 -7.35 -17.72 13.20
C TYR A 175 -8.11 -19.04 12.96
N GLY A 176 -8.11 -19.57 11.74
CA GLY A 176 -8.83 -20.78 11.37
C GLY A 176 -10.31 -20.69 11.71
N GLU A 177 -10.85 -21.73 12.34
CA GLU A 177 -12.26 -21.81 12.79
C GLU A 177 -12.68 -20.67 13.74
N GLN A 178 -11.72 -20.00 14.38
CA GLN A 178 -12.00 -18.89 15.31
C GLN A 178 -12.10 -17.52 14.61
N ALA A 179 -12.02 -17.46 13.27
CA ALA A 179 -11.99 -16.21 12.53
C ALA A 179 -13.32 -15.44 12.53
N GLU A 180 -14.46 -16.13 12.59
CA GLU A 180 -15.79 -15.53 12.40
C GLU A 180 -16.04 -14.29 13.28
N PRO A 181 -15.80 -14.30 14.60
CA PRO A 181 -16.04 -13.13 15.44
C PRO A 181 -15.18 -11.92 15.06
N TYR A 182 -13.94 -12.15 14.62
CA TYR A 182 -13.03 -11.07 14.18
C TYR A 182 -13.51 -10.41 12.89
N ILE A 183 -13.92 -11.23 11.91
CA ILE A 183 -14.48 -10.77 10.64
C ILE A 183 -15.72 -9.90 10.89
N LYS A 184 -16.68 -10.42 11.67
CA LYS A 184 -17.93 -9.73 11.98
C LYS A 184 -17.68 -8.40 12.72
N ASN A 185 -16.88 -8.44 13.78
CA ASN A 185 -16.56 -7.24 14.55
C ASN A 185 -15.81 -6.19 13.73
N GLY A 186 -14.86 -6.63 12.90
CA GLY A 186 -14.11 -5.76 12.00
C GLY A 186 -15.01 -5.01 11.03
N ILE A 187 -15.91 -5.73 10.32
CA ILE A 187 -16.85 -5.12 9.38
C ILE A 187 -17.75 -4.11 10.09
N GLN A 188 -18.31 -4.49 11.24
CA GLN A 188 -19.21 -3.62 12.00
C GLN A 188 -18.51 -2.31 12.45
N ARG A 189 -17.29 -2.41 12.99
CA ARG A 189 -16.48 -1.25 13.41
C ARG A 189 -16.08 -0.37 12.23
N TYR A 190 -15.71 -0.97 11.10
CA TYR A 190 -15.38 -0.22 9.90
C TYR A 190 -16.60 0.51 9.32
N ASN A 191 -17.75 -0.17 9.30
CA ASN A 191 -19.00 0.40 8.83
C ASN A 191 -19.51 1.55 9.72
N GLU A 192 -19.33 1.46 11.03
CA GLU A 192 -19.73 2.52 11.97
C GLU A 192 -19.04 3.87 11.66
N GLN A 193 -17.75 3.85 11.35
CA GLN A 193 -16.99 5.06 10.98
C GLN A 193 -17.41 5.61 9.61
N ASN A 194 -17.81 4.73 8.70
CA ASN A 194 -18.20 5.07 7.32
C ASN A 194 -19.72 5.14 7.13
N LYS A 195 -20.52 5.20 8.20
CA LYS A 195 -21.99 5.14 8.16
C LYS A 195 -22.66 6.17 7.23
N HIS A 196 -21.99 7.27 6.95
CA HIS A 196 -22.48 8.34 6.07
C HIS A 196 -22.25 8.05 4.57
N LEU A 197 -21.43 7.04 4.25
CA LEU A 197 -21.10 6.61 2.88
C LEU A 197 -21.79 5.29 2.50
N ILE A 198 -22.32 4.56 3.48
CA ILE A 198 -22.89 3.23 3.31
C ILE A 198 -24.39 3.33 3.00
N SER A 199 -24.80 2.68 1.91
CA SER A 199 -26.22 2.53 1.54
C SER A 199 -26.89 1.35 2.25
N THR A 200 -26.15 0.28 2.49
CA THR A 200 -26.61 -0.96 3.15
C THR A 200 -25.56 -1.42 4.16
N GLY A 201 -25.95 -1.51 5.43
CA GLY A 201 -25.06 -1.88 6.53
C GLY A 201 -24.62 -3.34 6.53
N TYR A 202 -24.14 -3.79 7.69
CA TYR A 202 -23.78 -5.19 7.92
C TYR A 202 -24.99 -6.13 7.70
N HIS A 203 -24.74 -7.29 7.11
CA HIS A 203 -25.75 -8.32 6.85
C HIS A 203 -25.23 -9.70 7.29
N GLU A 204 -25.90 -10.31 8.28
CA GLU A 204 -25.44 -11.54 8.94
C GLU A 204 -25.35 -12.72 7.97
N THR A 205 -26.42 -13.03 7.24
CA THR A 205 -26.45 -14.19 6.33
C THR A 205 -25.42 -14.08 5.21
N VAL A 206 -25.34 -12.92 4.53
CA VAL A 206 -24.35 -12.68 3.47
C VAL A 206 -22.92 -12.80 3.99
N THR A 207 -22.63 -12.26 5.18
CA THR A 207 -21.29 -12.33 5.77
C THR A 207 -20.89 -13.78 6.03
N LYS A 208 -21.76 -14.55 6.70
CA LYS A 208 -21.49 -15.95 7.02
C LYS A 208 -21.39 -16.84 5.78
N PHE A 209 -22.22 -16.58 4.78
CA PHE A 209 -22.12 -17.25 3.48
C PHE A 209 -20.71 -17.12 2.89
N TYR A 210 -20.19 -15.90 2.78
CA TYR A 210 -18.85 -15.69 2.21
C TYR A 210 -17.72 -16.20 3.13
N ILE A 211 -17.87 -16.15 4.45
CA ILE A 211 -16.92 -16.80 5.38
C ILE A 211 -16.84 -18.30 5.06
N HIS A 212 -17.99 -18.96 4.90
CA HIS A 212 -18.05 -20.39 4.55
C HIS A 212 -17.40 -20.67 3.21
N MET A 213 -17.75 -19.92 2.15
CA MET A 213 -17.19 -20.12 0.82
C MET A 213 -15.66 -19.90 0.78
N VAL A 214 -15.15 -18.89 1.49
CA VAL A 214 -13.70 -18.65 1.59
C VAL A 214 -13.01 -19.77 2.39
N THR A 215 -13.64 -20.25 3.46
CA THR A 215 -13.10 -21.36 4.28
C THR A 215 -13.04 -22.65 3.46
N TYR A 216 -14.11 -22.96 2.72
CA TYR A 216 -14.15 -24.09 1.81
C TYR A 216 -13.03 -24.00 0.76
N ALA A 217 -12.88 -22.84 0.11
CA ALA A 217 -11.84 -22.60 -0.87
C ALA A 217 -10.42 -22.78 -0.28
N ILE A 218 -10.15 -22.25 0.91
CA ILE A 218 -8.86 -22.44 1.61
C ILE A 218 -8.59 -23.93 1.85
N ASN A 219 -9.60 -24.67 2.31
CA ASN A 219 -9.45 -26.10 2.63
C ASN A 219 -9.18 -26.99 1.41
N ILE A 220 -9.61 -26.58 0.21
CA ILE A 220 -9.35 -27.31 -1.03
C ILE A 220 -8.09 -26.81 -1.76
N SER A 221 -7.53 -25.66 -1.37
CA SER A 221 -6.25 -25.19 -1.93
C SER A 221 -5.10 -26.04 -1.42
N SER A 222 -4.16 -26.34 -2.31
CA SER A 222 -3.05 -27.27 -2.04
C SER A 222 -1.79 -26.57 -1.50
N ASN A 223 -1.72 -25.24 -1.59
CA ASN A 223 -0.53 -24.46 -1.25
C ASN A 223 -0.76 -23.66 0.05
N PRO A 224 -0.10 -24.00 1.17
CA PRO A 224 -0.24 -23.26 2.42
C PRO A 224 0.36 -21.85 2.38
N ASP A 225 1.27 -21.59 1.44
CA ASP A 225 1.95 -20.30 1.26
C ASP A 225 1.34 -19.48 0.11
N ILE A 226 0.11 -19.79 -0.30
CA ILE A 226 -0.58 -19.09 -1.39
C ILE A 226 -0.83 -17.62 -1.04
N THR A 227 -0.56 -16.73 -1.99
CA THR A 227 -0.94 -15.31 -1.84
C THR A 227 -2.43 -15.11 -2.06
N PHE A 228 -3.02 -14.04 -1.55
CA PHE A 228 -4.44 -13.75 -1.79
C PHE A 228 -4.77 -13.64 -3.29
N GLU A 229 -3.88 -13.04 -4.08
CA GLU A 229 -4.05 -12.88 -5.52
C GLU A 229 -4.03 -14.23 -6.27
N GLU A 230 -3.14 -15.15 -5.86
CA GLU A 230 -3.13 -16.53 -6.38
C GLU A 230 -4.37 -17.31 -5.93
N PHE A 231 -4.79 -17.15 -4.68
CA PHE A 231 -6.00 -17.77 -4.13
C PHE A 231 -7.26 -17.37 -4.93
N LEU A 232 -7.44 -16.09 -5.26
CA LEU A 232 -8.54 -15.67 -6.12
C LEU A 232 -8.42 -16.18 -7.56
N THR A 233 -7.20 -16.40 -8.05
CA THR A 233 -6.97 -16.99 -9.38
C THR A 233 -7.37 -18.46 -9.41
N GLU A 234 -7.14 -19.22 -8.33
CA GLU A 234 -7.59 -20.61 -8.16
C GLU A 234 -9.10 -20.72 -7.94
N HIS A 235 -9.71 -19.71 -7.31
CA HIS A 235 -11.12 -19.70 -6.92
C HIS A 235 -11.90 -18.48 -7.45
N PRO A 236 -11.96 -18.28 -8.79
CA PRO A 236 -12.50 -17.07 -9.38
C PRO A 236 -14.00 -16.86 -9.11
N TYR A 237 -14.74 -17.94 -8.82
CA TYR A 237 -16.17 -17.90 -8.50
C TYR A 237 -16.48 -17.03 -7.26
N LEU A 238 -15.53 -16.88 -6.32
CA LEU A 238 -15.70 -16.03 -5.14
C LEU A 238 -15.90 -14.54 -5.51
N THR A 239 -15.39 -14.11 -6.66
CA THR A 239 -15.50 -12.72 -7.13
C THR A 239 -16.89 -12.38 -7.68
N ASP A 240 -17.71 -13.39 -8.01
CA ASP A 240 -19.08 -13.17 -8.44
C ASP A 240 -19.97 -12.83 -7.24
N ARG A 241 -20.53 -11.62 -7.25
CA ARG A 241 -21.47 -11.16 -6.23
C ARG A 241 -22.81 -11.88 -6.30
N ASN A 242 -23.11 -12.53 -7.42
CA ASN A 242 -24.34 -13.28 -7.60
C ASN A 242 -24.23 -14.74 -7.13
N LEU A 243 -23.03 -15.21 -6.74
CA LEU A 243 -22.81 -16.54 -6.19
C LEU A 243 -23.80 -16.86 -5.05
N LEU A 244 -24.10 -15.88 -4.20
CA LEU A 244 -25.09 -16.00 -3.13
C LEU A 244 -26.46 -16.49 -3.63
N PHE A 245 -26.89 -16.07 -4.83
CA PHE A 245 -28.20 -16.42 -5.39
C PHE A 245 -28.25 -17.81 -6.01
N GLU A 246 -27.14 -18.54 -6.04
CA GLU A 246 -27.16 -19.99 -6.32
C GLU A 246 -27.64 -20.77 -5.10
N TYR A 247 -27.50 -20.21 -3.89
CA TYR A 247 -27.82 -20.85 -2.62
C TYR A 247 -29.07 -20.26 -1.97
N TYR A 248 -29.34 -18.97 -2.22
CA TYR A 248 -30.43 -18.25 -1.58
C TYR A 248 -31.41 -17.60 -2.57
N THR A 249 -32.70 -17.66 -2.25
CA THR A 249 -33.70 -16.85 -2.97
C THR A 249 -33.56 -15.37 -2.62
N LYS A 250 -34.00 -14.50 -3.54
CA LYS A 250 -34.03 -13.04 -3.28
C LYS A 250 -34.93 -12.68 -2.11
N GLU A 251 -36.05 -13.39 -1.94
CA GLU A 251 -36.99 -13.19 -0.84
C GLU A 251 -36.31 -13.45 0.51
N CYS A 252 -35.63 -14.59 0.63
CA CYS A 252 -34.84 -15.00 1.78
C CYS A 252 -33.81 -13.94 2.20
N ILE A 253 -32.94 -13.52 1.27
CA ILE A 253 -31.88 -12.52 1.56
C ILE A 253 -32.44 -11.13 1.83
N SER A 254 -33.56 -10.75 1.23
CA SER A 254 -34.18 -9.44 1.49
C SER A 254 -34.84 -9.32 2.86
N SER A 255 -34.97 -10.44 3.60
CA SER A 255 -35.67 -10.47 4.88
C SER A 255 -34.88 -9.80 6.01
N LYS A 256 -35.59 -9.15 6.93
CA LYS A 256 -34.98 -8.62 8.17
C LYS A 256 -34.34 -9.72 9.01
N HIS A 257 -34.85 -10.95 8.95
CA HIS A 257 -34.29 -12.06 9.69
C HIS A 257 -32.90 -12.41 9.15
N ALA A 258 -32.74 -12.60 7.83
CA ALA A 258 -31.46 -12.88 7.20
C ALA A 258 -30.40 -11.79 7.44
N ALA A 259 -30.84 -10.52 7.55
CA ALA A 259 -29.96 -9.40 7.83
C ALA A 259 -29.36 -9.44 9.24
N ASN A 260 -30.08 -9.98 10.23
CA ASN A 260 -29.69 -9.95 11.65
C ASN A 260 -29.24 -11.31 12.20
N GLU A 261 -29.75 -12.40 11.65
CA GLU A 261 -29.47 -13.78 12.06
C GLU A 261 -29.13 -14.62 10.82
N PHE A 262 -28.29 -15.64 11.02
CA PHE A 262 -27.92 -16.54 9.93
C PHE A 262 -29.11 -17.40 9.53
N MET A 263 -29.43 -17.40 8.25
CA MET A 263 -30.37 -18.33 7.66
C MET A 263 -29.62 -19.35 6.80
N GLU A 264 -29.97 -20.61 6.94
CA GLU A 264 -29.48 -21.66 6.05
C GLU A 264 -29.98 -21.41 4.61
N PRO A 265 -29.20 -21.80 3.58
CA PRO A 265 -29.63 -21.74 2.19
C PRO A 265 -30.99 -22.41 1.92
N ASP A 266 -31.83 -21.77 1.11
CA ASP A 266 -33.16 -22.27 0.72
C ASP A 266 -33.23 -22.80 -0.71
N ILE A 267 -32.14 -22.71 -1.50
CA ILE A 267 -32.03 -23.30 -2.85
C ILE A 267 -31.23 -24.60 -2.84
N GLN A 268 -30.00 -24.59 -2.29
CA GLN A 268 -29.12 -25.75 -2.19
C GLN A 268 -28.16 -25.63 -1.01
N GLN A 269 -27.62 -26.75 -0.53
CA GLN A 269 -26.71 -26.78 0.63
C GLN A 269 -25.34 -26.18 0.32
N LEU A 270 -24.70 -25.59 1.34
CA LEU A 270 -23.31 -25.14 1.25
C LEU A 270 -22.35 -26.33 1.10
N PRO A 271 -21.23 -26.15 0.36
CA PRO A 271 -20.24 -27.21 0.13
C PRO A 271 -19.37 -27.53 1.34
#